data_AF-A0A1F9DQQ5-F1
#
_entry.id   AF-A0A1F9DQQ5-F1
#
_cell.length_a   1.000
_cell.length_b   1.000
_cell.length_c   1.000
_cell.angle_alpha   90.00
_cell.angle_beta   90.00
_cell.angle_gamma   90.00
#
_symmetry.space_group_name_H-M   'P 1'
#
loop_
_entity.id
_entity.type
_entity.pdbx_description
1 polymer ?
#
loop_
_entity_poly.entity_id
_entity_poly.type
_entity_poly.pdbx_seq_one_letter_code
_entity_poly.pdbx_strand_id
1 'polypeptide(L)' 'MGIIDVEGVQKEVSLLLIEDPRIGDYVIVHAGFAIQKIDEAEAKESLKILREMASLGYESDETT' A
#
# COMPACT_ATOMS: atom_id res chain seq x y z
N MET A 1 13.98 -9.53 5.52
CA MET A 1 13.36 -8.21 5.72
C MET A 1 13.57 -7.40 4.45
N GLY A 2 12.69 -6.44 4.18
CA GLY A 2 12.81 -5.54 3.03
C GLY A 2 12.31 -4.14 3.37
N ILE A 3 12.80 -3.15 2.61
CA ILE A 3 12.30 -1.78 2.67
C ILE A 3 11.24 -1.63 1.58
N ILE A 4 10.04 -1.24 1.99
CA ILE A 4 8.95 -0.87 1.09
C ILE A 4 8.76 0.64 1.09
N ASP A 5 8.31 1.17 -0.03
CA ASP A 5 7.88 2.56 -0.14
C ASP A 5 6.36 2.62 -0.24
N VAL A 6 5.75 3.45 0.59
CA VAL A 6 4.31 3.74 0.53
C VAL A 6 4.18 5.25 0.44
N GLU A 7 3.92 5.75 -0.78
CA GLU A 7 3.79 7.18 -1.07
C GLU A 7 4.97 8.03 -0.57
N GLY A 8 6.21 7.54 -0.74
CA GLY A 8 7.44 8.21 -0.28
C GLY A 8 7.81 7.94 1.17
N VAL A 9 6.99 7.19 1.92
CA VAL A 9 7.32 6.75 3.27
C VAL A 9 7.95 5.37 3.21
N GLN A 10 9.23 5.30 3.58
CA GLN A 10 9.95 4.04 3.68
C GLN A 10 9.64 3.32 4.99
N LYS A 11 9.27 2.05 4.90
CA LYS A 11 9.06 1.17 6.06
C LYS A 11 9.80 -0.14 5.91
N GLU A 12 10.33 -0.62 7.03
CA GLU A 12 10.90 -1.95 7.13
C GLU A 12 9.80 -2.96 7.41
N VAL A 13 9.73 -4.01 6.60
CA VAL A 13 8.72 -5.06 6.70
C VAL A 13 9.30 -6.45 6.57
N SER A 14 8.62 -7.41 7.20
CA SER A 14 8.92 -8.83 7.04
C SER A 14 8.34 -9.34 5.72
N LEU A 15 9.20 -9.93 4.90
CA LEU A 15 8.84 -10.58 3.63
C LEU A 15 8.70 -12.11 3.79
N LEU A 16 8.62 -12.60 5.03
CA LEU A 16 8.64 -14.04 5.34
C LEU A 16 7.55 -14.83 4.60
N LEU A 17 6.41 -14.19 4.31
CA LEU A 17 5.24 -14.82 3.69
C LEU A 17 5.22 -14.65 2.15
N ILE A 18 6.23 -14.01 1.57
CA ILE A 18 6.30 -13.74 0.13
C ILE A 18 7.28 -14.73 -0.51
N GLU A 19 6.84 -15.38 -1.58
CA GLU A 19 7.69 -16.25 -2.39
C GLU A 19 8.52 -15.44 -3.40
N ASP A 20 9.84 -15.70 -3.40
CA ASP A 20 10.84 -15.06 -4.28
C ASP A 20 10.64 -13.54 -4.45
N PRO A 21 10.66 -12.74 -3.37
CA PRO A 21 10.43 -11.31 -3.45
C PRO A 21 11.57 -10.61 -4.21
N ARG A 22 11.22 -9.77 -5.17
CA ARG A 22 12.16 -9.00 -5.99
C ARG A 22 11.94 -7.50 -5.83
N ILE A 23 12.99 -6.73 -6.10
CA ILE A 23 12.88 -5.27 -6.18
C ILE A 23 11.93 -4.93 -7.32
N GLY A 24 10.93 -4.09 -7.02
CA GLY A 24 9.86 -3.71 -7.94
C GLY A 24 8.57 -4.52 -7.76
N ASP A 25 8.57 -5.58 -6.95
CA ASP A 25 7.33 -6.27 -6.59
C ASP A 25 6.44 -5.38 -5.72
N TYR A 26 5.14 -5.38 -6.02
CA TYR A 26 4.13 -4.73 -5.21
C TYR A 26 3.53 -5.73 -4.23
N VAL A 27 3.37 -5.33 -2.97
CA VAL A 27 2.88 -6.21 -1.92
C VAL A 27 1.86 -5.50 -1.04
N ILE A 28 0.89 -6.27 -0.54
CA ILE A 28 -0.03 -5.83 0.51
C ILE A 28 0.65 -6.03 1.85
N VAL A 29 0.61 -4.99 2.69
CA VAL A 29 1.28 -4.97 3.99
C VAL A 29 0.25 -4.88 5.09
N HIS A 30 0.34 -5.79 6.05
CA HIS A 30 -0.52 -5.81 7.22
C HIS A 30 0.32 -6.09 8.48
N ALA A 31 0.18 -5.23 9.49
CA ALA A 31 0.85 -5.36 10.80
C ALA A 31 2.39 -5.58 10.72
N GLY A 32 3.07 -5.00 9.73
CA GLY A 32 4.52 -5.12 9.54
C GLY A 32 4.96 -6.34 8.70
N PHE A 33 4.01 -7.08 8.14
CA PHE A 33 4.28 -8.22 7.26
C PHE A 33 3.72 -7.96 5.87
N ALA A 34 4.49 -8.27 4.85
CA ALA A 34 3.96 -8.44 3.51
C ALA A 34 3.19 -9.76 3.48
N ILE A 35 1.90 -9.71 3.14
CA ILE A 35 0.99 -10.86 3.19
C ILE A 35 0.67 -11.44 1.81
N GLN A 36 0.81 -10.64 0.75
CA GLN A 36 0.49 -11.03 -0.61
C GLN A 36 1.24 -10.15 -1.61
N LYS A 37 1.70 -10.76 -2.71
CA LYS A 37 2.21 -10.06 -3.89
C LYS A 37 1.05 -9.76 -4.84
N ILE A 38 1.04 -8.56 -5.38
CA ILE A 38 0.07 -8.08 -6.38
C ILE A 38 0.82 -7.52 -7.58
N ASP A 39 0.15 -7.40 -8.72
CA ASP A 39 0.73 -6.71 -9.86
C ASP A 39 0.62 -5.18 -9.71
N GLU A 40 1.41 -4.47 -10.51
CA GLU A 40 1.46 -3.01 -10.46
C GLU A 40 0.13 -2.33 -10.84
N ALA A 41 -0.65 -2.93 -11.75
CA ALA A 41 -1.92 -2.35 -12.17
C ALA A 41 -2.97 -2.46 -11.06
N GLU A 42 -3.05 -3.62 -10.41
CA GLU A 42 -3.90 -3.84 -9.24
C GLU A 42 -3.52 -2.91 -8.08
N ALA A 43 -2.21 -2.74 -7.83
CA ALA A 43 -1.72 -1.81 -6.81
C ALA A 43 -2.17 -0.37 -7.07
N LYS A 44 -2.04 0.10 -8.32
CA LYS A 44 -2.43 1.45 -8.74
C LYS A 44 -3.93 1.67 -8.66
N GLU A 45 -4.73 0.71 -9.10
CA GLU A 45 -6.18 0.80 -9.03
C GLU A 45 -6.66 0.84 -7.57
N SER A 46 -6.11 -0.01 -6.72
CA SER A 46 -6.40 -0.01 -5.28
C SER A 46 -6.06 1.31 -4.61
N LEU A 47 -4.87 1.88 -4.91
CA LEU A 47 -4.45 3.18 -4.40
C LEU A 47 -5.36 4.31 -4.91
N LYS A 48 -5.78 4.27 -6.18
CA LYS A 48 -6.71 5.24 -6.75
C LYS A 48 -8.04 5.21 -6.01
N ILE A 49 -8.62 4.03 -5.82
CA ILE A 49 -9.89 3.87 -5.09
C ILE A 49 -9.75 4.37 -3.64
N LEU A 50 -8.66 4.03 -2.95
CA LEU A 50 -8.41 4.51 -1.59
C LEU A 50 -8.33 6.04 -1.53
N ARG A 51 -7.69 6.67 -2.53
CA ARG A 51 -7.63 8.14 -2.64
C ARG A 51 -9.00 8.74 -2.92
N GLU A 52 -9.78 8.15 -3.81
CA GLU A 52 -11.15 8.59 -4.11
C GLU A 52 -12.03 8.50 -2.85
N MET A 53 -11.98 7.38 -2.13
CA MET A 53 -12.70 7.21 -0.86
C MET A 53 -12.24 8.20 0.21
N ALA A 54 -10.92 8.42 0.33
CA ALA A 54 -10.39 9.42 1.24
C ALA A 54 -10.93 10.81 0.88
N SER A 55 -10.90 11.20 -0.40
CA SER A 55 -11.41 12.50 -0.86
C SER A 55 -12.91 12.69 -0.63
N LEU A 56 -13.72 11.64 -0.80
CA LEU A 56 -15.17 11.66 -0.51
C LEU A 56 -15.47 11.77 1.00
N GLY A 57 -14.57 11.27 1.85
CA GLY A 57 -14.67 11.39 3.30
C GLY A 57 -14.36 12.80 3.85
N TYR A 58 -13.79 13.70 3.02
CA TYR A 58 -13.44 15.06 3.42
C TYR A 58 -14.53 16.12 3.14
N GLU A 59 -15.73 15.76 2.64
CA GLU A 59 -16.86 16.69 2.49
C GLU A 59 -17.74 16.85 3.76
N SER A 60 -17.17 16.72 4.97
CA SER A 60 -17.94 16.92 6.22
C SER A 60 -17.26 17.74 7.32
N ASP A 61 -16.19 18.47 7.04
CA ASP A 61 -15.64 19.45 8.00
C ASP A 61 -15.24 20.77 7.31
N GLU A 62 -16.18 21.44 6.66
CA GLU A 62 -16.10 22.89 6.46
C GLU A 62 -17.49 23.51 6.32
N THR A 63 -18.21 23.67 7.44
CA THR A 63 -19.22 24.75 7.54
C THR A 63 -19.33 25.24 8.98
N THR A 64 -18.63 26.35 9.25
CA THR A 64 -18.88 27.36 10.31
C THR A 64 -18.57 27.01 11.77
#